data_AF-A0A8B8IP29-F1
#
_entry.id   AF-A0A8B8IP29-F1
#
_cell.length_a   1.000
_cell.length_b   1.000
_cell.length_c   1.000
_cell.angle_alpha   90.00
_cell.angle_beta   90.00
_cell.angle_gamma   90.00
#
_symmetry.space_group_name_H-M   'P 1'
#
loop_
_entity.id
_entity.type
_entity.pdbx_description
1 polymer ?
#
loop_
_entity_poly.entity_id
_entity_poly.type
_entity_poly.pdbx_seq_one_letter_code
_entity_poly.pdbx_strand_id
1 'polypeptide(L)'
;MEDDLVKCLDELKLIRKYLIKKGKLRYQGNVIKNKLAETEKIFEKSSNIIQCITSKEIKPKSLTFIASISDEIKLYYSQIINLCSKPACHMSSSDSDSSETCSNPELKMEFDLKTACSLIPVMNNNENSIKGIIDSIEMYSDMLSSSGQKLLITFVLKSRLSQNAKLRMLPEYSSTKDLIKDLKNKLLVKKSPTAIQSRLQTVSQGYRTIEQFGTAIENLFADLTIAQADGDAEKYEIAARNYKHLNEAIQAAKDEELSAASSSRGEDVMHFSTRGRGKSYSHFNSHTRPQIRG
;
A
#
# COMPACT_ATOMS: atom_id res chain seq x y z
N MET A 1 -46.47 37.17 -9.60
CA MET A 1 -45.45 36.71 -10.58
C MET A 1 -44.04 36.90 -10.02
N GLU A 2 -43.59 38.13 -9.74
CA GLU A 2 -42.28 38.34 -9.08
C GLU A 2 -42.22 37.63 -7.71
N ASP A 3 -43.25 37.81 -6.87
CA ASP A 3 -43.35 37.11 -5.57
C ASP A 3 -43.38 35.59 -5.69
N ASP A 4 -43.95 35.05 -6.77
CA ASP A 4 -44.02 33.61 -6.99
C ASP A 4 -42.66 33.03 -7.38
N LEU A 5 -41.83 33.83 -8.06
CA LEU A 5 -40.45 33.49 -8.37
C LEU A 5 -39.58 33.47 -7.10
N VAL A 6 -39.79 34.44 -6.20
CA VAL A 6 -39.12 34.49 -4.89
C VAL A 6 -39.51 33.26 -4.05
N LYS A 7 -40.79 32.86 -4.04
CA LYS A 7 -41.23 31.63 -3.38
C LYS A 7 -40.52 30.38 -3.93
N CYS A 8 -40.38 30.26 -5.25
CA CYS A 8 -39.65 29.14 -5.85
C CYS A 8 -38.18 29.10 -5.38
N LEU A 9 -37.53 30.27 -5.28
CA LEU A 9 -36.16 30.38 -4.78
C LEU A 9 -36.05 29.94 -3.30
N ASP A 10 -37.00 30.33 -2.45
CA ASP A 10 -37.03 29.95 -1.04
C ASP A 10 -37.28 28.45 -0.84
N GLU A 11 -38.16 27.85 -1.65
CA GLU A 11 -38.39 26.40 -1.66
C GLU A 11 -37.10 25.63 -2.03
N LEU A 12 -36.35 26.08 -3.04
CA LEU A 12 -35.05 25.49 -3.39
C LEU A 12 -34.01 25.64 -2.27
N LYS A 13 -33.95 26.80 -1.61
CA LYS A 13 -33.08 27.04 -0.45
C LYS A 13 -33.41 26.07 0.70
N LEU A 14 -34.70 25.81 0.95
CA LEU A 14 -35.15 24.84 1.96
C LEU A 14 -34.76 23.41 1.61
N ILE A 15 -34.93 22.98 0.36
CA ILE A 15 -34.51 21.64 -0.09
C ILE A 15 -33.00 21.48 0.07
N ARG A 16 -32.21 22.46 -0.37
CA ARG A 16 -30.75 22.42 -0.19
C ARG A 16 -30.36 22.34 1.29
N LYS A 17 -30.96 23.17 2.14
CA LYS A 17 -30.69 23.16 3.60
C LYS A 17 -31.05 21.80 4.22
N TYR A 18 -32.15 21.19 3.78
CA TYR A 18 -32.54 19.84 4.20
C TYR A 18 -31.53 18.77 3.75
N LEU A 19 -31.04 18.86 2.50
CA LEU A 19 -30.03 17.97 1.92
C LEU A 19 -28.63 18.13 2.55
N ILE A 20 -28.31 19.30 3.09
CA ILE A 20 -27.08 19.50 3.86
C ILE A 20 -27.25 18.94 5.28
N LYS A 21 -28.40 19.19 5.92
CA LYS A 21 -28.64 18.88 7.33
C LYS A 21 -28.64 17.37 7.65
N LYS A 22 -29.15 16.49 6.78
CA LYS A 22 -29.12 15.04 7.08
C LYS A 22 -27.83 14.32 6.66
N GLY A 23 -26.99 14.95 5.83
CA GLY A 23 -25.66 14.44 5.45
C GLY A 23 -25.69 13.25 4.46
N LYS A 24 -24.63 13.14 3.65
CA LYS A 24 -24.51 12.21 2.50
C LYS A 24 -24.85 10.75 2.82
N LEU A 25 -24.56 10.29 4.04
CA LEU A 25 -24.72 8.90 4.46
C LEU A 25 -26.19 8.48 4.64
N ARG A 26 -27.11 9.43 4.88
CA ARG A 26 -28.53 9.13 5.13
C ARG A 26 -29.41 9.24 3.88
N TYR A 27 -28.85 9.70 2.76
CA TYR A 27 -29.57 9.81 1.49
C TYR A 27 -29.32 8.56 0.66
N GLN A 28 -30.15 7.54 0.83
CA GLN A 28 -30.16 6.40 -0.08
C GLN A 28 -31.58 6.13 -0.58
N GLY A 29 -31.67 5.73 -1.84
CA GLY A 29 -32.92 5.29 -2.46
C GLY A 29 -33.95 6.41 -2.70
N ASN A 30 -35.17 6.17 -2.22
CA ASN A 30 -36.37 6.95 -2.59
C ASN A 30 -36.34 8.40 -2.13
N VAL A 31 -35.61 8.74 -1.05
CA VAL A 31 -35.54 10.12 -0.56
C VAL A 31 -34.85 11.04 -1.56
N ILE A 32 -33.77 10.57 -2.21
CA ILE A 32 -33.07 11.35 -3.25
C ILE A 32 -33.98 11.53 -4.45
N LYS A 33 -34.60 10.45 -4.92
CA LYS A 33 -35.50 10.48 -6.09
C LYS A 33 -36.66 11.45 -5.87
N ASN A 34 -37.28 11.41 -4.67
CA ASN A 34 -38.36 12.32 -4.32
C ASN A 34 -37.91 13.77 -4.27
N LYS A 35 -36.72 14.05 -3.71
CA LYS A 35 -36.19 15.42 -3.63
C LYS A 35 -35.70 15.97 -4.96
N LEU A 36 -35.18 15.12 -5.85
CA LEU A 36 -34.88 15.50 -7.23
C LEU A 36 -36.16 15.82 -7.99
N ALA A 37 -37.18 14.97 -7.93
CA ALA A 37 -38.46 15.22 -8.58
C ALA A 37 -39.16 16.49 -8.06
N GLU A 38 -39.07 16.76 -6.75
CA GLU A 38 -39.56 18.01 -6.16
C GLU A 38 -38.79 19.24 -6.68
N THR A 39 -37.47 19.11 -6.80
CA THR A 39 -36.59 20.17 -7.32
C THR A 39 -36.85 20.46 -8.80
N GLU A 40 -37.04 19.42 -9.63
CA GLU A 40 -37.38 19.54 -11.06
C GLU A 40 -38.73 20.25 -11.25
N LYS A 41 -39.75 19.90 -10.46
CA LYS A 41 -41.07 20.56 -10.51
C LYS A 41 -40.98 22.06 -10.18
N ILE A 42 -40.18 22.42 -9.16
CA ILE A 42 -39.99 23.84 -8.80
C ILE A 42 -39.25 24.57 -9.92
N PHE A 43 -38.25 23.94 -10.53
CA PHE A 43 -37.49 24.53 -11.62
C PHE A 43 -38.35 24.75 -12.88
N GLU A 44 -39.18 23.78 -13.26
CA GLU A 44 -40.12 23.90 -14.37
C GLU A 44 -41.16 25.01 -14.12
N LYS A 45 -41.72 25.07 -12.90
CA LYS A 45 -42.62 26.15 -12.48
C LYS A 45 -41.96 27.52 -12.61
N SER A 46 -40.70 27.66 -12.18
CA SER A 46 -39.96 28.92 -12.30
C SER A 46 -39.70 29.31 -13.76
N SER A 47 -39.42 28.33 -14.62
CA SER A 47 -39.18 28.55 -16.06
C SER A 47 -40.45 29.03 -16.77
N ASN A 48 -41.61 28.44 -16.44
CA ASN A 48 -42.91 28.87 -16.94
C ASN A 48 -43.26 30.30 -16.49
N ILE A 49 -42.96 30.66 -15.24
CA ILE A 49 -43.15 32.03 -14.74
C ILE A 49 -42.27 33.01 -15.51
N ILE A 50 -40.99 32.69 -15.71
CA ILE A 50 -40.05 33.52 -16.48
C ILE A 50 -40.54 33.71 -17.92
N GLN A 51 -41.04 32.66 -18.58
CA GLN A 51 -41.58 32.73 -19.93
C GLN A 51 -42.84 33.61 -20.01
N CYS A 52 -43.75 33.49 -19.04
CA CYS A 52 -44.94 34.35 -18.94
C CYS A 52 -44.56 35.82 -18.74
N ILE A 53 -43.51 36.08 -17.97
CA ILE A 53 -42.97 37.42 -17.72
C ILE A 53 -42.34 38.00 -19.00
N THR A 54 -41.49 37.25 -19.70
CA THR A 54 -40.82 37.73 -20.93
C THR A 54 -41.79 37.97 -22.09
N SER A 55 -42.93 37.29 -22.11
CA SER A 55 -43.99 37.54 -23.10
C SER A 55 -44.73 38.87 -22.91
N LYS A 56 -44.59 39.52 -21.75
CA LYS A 56 -45.22 40.80 -21.43
C LYS A 56 -44.19 41.92 -21.51
N GLU A 57 -44.57 43.07 -22.06
CA GLU A 57 -43.72 44.28 -22.04
C GLU A 57 -43.56 44.77 -20.59
N ILE A 58 -42.43 44.42 -19.97
CA ILE A 58 -42.12 44.75 -18.58
C ILE A 58 -41.08 45.87 -18.52
N LYS A 59 -41.19 46.71 -17.49
CA LYS A 59 -40.24 47.79 -17.23
C LYS A 59 -38.81 47.24 -17.09
N PRO A 60 -37.78 47.94 -17.62
CA PRO A 60 -36.40 47.44 -17.64
C PRO A 60 -35.81 47.17 -16.25
N LYS A 61 -36.27 47.88 -15.20
CA LYS A 61 -35.82 47.66 -13.82
C LYS A 61 -36.29 46.32 -13.23
N SER A 62 -37.49 45.88 -13.56
CA SER A 62 -37.98 44.56 -13.13
C SER A 62 -37.24 43.44 -13.85
N LEU A 63 -36.85 43.67 -15.11
CA LEU A 63 -36.15 42.68 -15.93
C LEU A 63 -34.79 42.29 -15.32
N THR A 64 -34.01 43.26 -14.82
CA THR A 64 -32.71 42.98 -14.19
C THR A 64 -32.86 42.21 -12.87
N PHE A 65 -33.90 42.52 -12.09
CA PHE A 65 -34.21 41.80 -10.85
C PHE A 65 -34.62 40.35 -11.13
N ILE A 66 -35.49 40.12 -12.12
CA ILE A 66 -35.92 38.79 -12.55
C ILE A 66 -34.73 37.97 -13.07
N ALA A 67 -33.83 38.58 -13.85
CA ALA A 67 -32.62 37.93 -14.33
C ALA A 67 -31.73 37.46 -13.17
N SER A 68 -31.52 38.32 -12.17
CA SER A 68 -30.75 37.98 -10.97
C SER A 68 -31.35 36.80 -10.20
N ILE A 69 -32.67 36.77 -10.00
CA ILE A 69 -33.35 35.66 -9.32
C ILE A 69 -33.25 34.37 -10.15
N SER A 70 -33.43 34.47 -11.47
CA SER A 70 -33.28 33.34 -12.39
C SER A 70 -31.90 32.69 -12.26
N ASP A 71 -30.84 33.50 -12.19
CA ASP A 71 -29.47 32.98 -12.05
C ASP A 71 -29.22 32.35 -10.68
N GLU A 72 -29.78 32.91 -9.60
CA GLU A 72 -29.79 32.26 -8.29
C GLU A 72 -30.51 30.91 -8.32
N ILE A 73 -31.69 30.83 -8.95
CA ILE A 73 -32.45 29.58 -9.08
C ILE A 73 -31.62 28.51 -9.80
N LYS A 74 -30.98 28.85 -10.92
CA LYS A 74 -30.09 27.93 -11.66
C LYS A 74 -28.89 27.47 -10.80
N LEU A 75 -28.33 28.38 -10.01
CA LEU A 75 -27.23 28.05 -9.08
C LEU A 75 -27.68 27.04 -8.01
N TYR A 76 -28.82 27.27 -7.35
CA TYR A 76 -29.33 26.33 -6.35
C TYR A 76 -29.73 24.98 -6.96
N TYR A 77 -30.33 24.99 -8.16
CA TYR A 77 -30.69 23.79 -8.89
C TYR A 77 -29.46 22.90 -9.19
N SER A 78 -28.39 23.49 -9.76
CA SER A 78 -27.15 22.76 -10.05
C SER A 78 -26.46 22.24 -8.77
N GLN A 79 -26.49 23.00 -7.68
CA GLN A 79 -25.98 22.55 -6.38
C GLN A 79 -26.76 21.35 -5.84
N ILE A 80 -28.09 21.36 -5.96
CA ILE A 80 -28.93 20.23 -5.52
C ILE A 80 -28.66 19.00 -6.40
N ILE A 81 -28.56 19.16 -7.72
CA ILE A 81 -28.18 18.06 -8.62
C ILE A 81 -26.82 17.50 -8.23
N ASN A 82 -25.82 18.34 -7.96
CA ASN A 82 -24.49 17.88 -7.56
C ASN A 82 -24.49 17.17 -6.20
N LEU A 83 -25.39 17.54 -5.28
CA LEU A 83 -25.57 16.84 -4.00
C LEU A 83 -26.27 15.49 -4.17
N CYS A 84 -27.20 15.38 -5.11
CA CYS A 84 -28.00 14.19 -5.37
C CYS A 84 -27.35 13.21 -6.36
N SER A 85 -26.50 13.73 -7.24
CA SER A 85 -25.68 12.93 -8.15
C SER A 85 -24.63 12.26 -7.29
N LYS A 86 -24.79 10.95 -7.07
CA LYS A 86 -23.74 10.13 -6.48
C LYS A 86 -22.44 10.47 -7.21
N PRO A 87 -21.31 10.74 -6.52
CA PRO A 87 -20.04 10.59 -7.19
C PRO A 87 -20.04 9.18 -7.78
N ALA A 88 -19.84 9.06 -9.08
CA ALA A 88 -19.84 7.78 -9.78
C ALA A 88 -18.70 6.92 -9.22
N CYS A 89 -18.96 6.24 -8.10
CA CYS A 89 -18.17 5.11 -7.67
C CYS A 89 -18.60 3.97 -8.59
N HIS A 90 -17.72 3.71 -9.57
CA HIS A 90 -17.66 2.51 -10.39
C HIS A 90 -18.22 1.30 -9.63
N MET A 91 -19.47 0.94 -9.97
CA MET A 91 -20.03 -0.37 -9.71
C MET A 91 -19.93 -1.11 -11.05
N SER A 92 -18.72 -1.53 -11.41
CA SER A 92 -18.54 -2.59 -12.40
C SER A 92 -18.84 -3.90 -11.70
N SER A 93 -20.08 -4.36 -11.86
CA SER A 93 -20.47 -5.74 -11.62
C SER A 93 -19.84 -6.61 -12.70
N SER A 94 -18.76 -7.28 -12.37
CA SER A 94 -18.26 -8.45 -13.09
C SER A 94 -18.05 -9.55 -12.06
N ASP A 95 -18.94 -10.54 -12.13
CA ASP A 95 -18.88 -11.78 -11.39
C ASP A 95 -17.58 -12.51 -11.74
N SER A 96 -16.62 -12.50 -10.82
CA SER A 96 -15.47 -13.41 -10.86
C SER A 96 -14.94 -13.59 -9.44
N ASP A 97 -15.09 -14.82 -8.95
CA ASP A 97 -14.51 -15.35 -7.73
C ASP A 97 -13.00 -15.10 -7.71
N SER A 98 -12.57 -14.11 -6.94
CA SER A 98 -11.21 -14.06 -6.40
C SER A 98 -11.19 -13.10 -5.22
N SER A 99 -10.62 -13.58 -4.12
CA SER A 99 -10.42 -12.90 -2.84
C SER A 99 -9.94 -11.45 -2.98
N GLU A 100 -10.88 -10.50 -2.87
CA GLU A 100 -10.58 -9.09 -2.71
C GLU A 100 -11.03 -8.63 -1.31
N THR A 101 -10.04 -8.24 -0.53
CA THR A 101 -10.18 -7.54 0.74
C THR A 101 -11.14 -6.35 0.62
N CYS A 102 -12.17 -6.34 1.46
CA CYS A 102 -13.16 -5.28 1.59
C CYS A 102 -12.53 -3.90 1.88
N SER A 103 -12.19 -3.13 0.85
CA SER A 103 -11.97 -1.69 1.01
C SER A 103 -13.33 -0.99 1.04
N ASN A 104 -13.91 -0.92 2.24
CA ASN A 104 -14.94 0.06 2.56
C ASN A 104 -14.50 1.45 2.06
N PRO A 105 -15.42 2.35 1.66
CA PRO A 105 -15.10 3.76 1.46
C PRO A 105 -14.87 4.39 2.84
N GLU A 106 -13.72 4.04 3.40
CA GLU A 106 -13.23 4.42 4.69
C GLU A 106 -13.06 5.94 4.70
N LEU A 107 -13.50 6.57 5.77
CA LEU A 107 -13.26 7.99 6.06
C LEU A 107 -11.75 8.20 6.18
N LYS A 108 -11.08 8.34 5.05
CA LYS A 108 -9.65 8.63 4.99
C LYS A 108 -9.38 9.91 5.74
N MET A 109 -8.42 9.85 6.65
CA MET A 109 -8.10 10.95 7.53
C MET A 109 -7.40 12.08 6.76
N GLU A 110 -7.51 13.30 7.28
CA GLU A 110 -6.66 14.41 6.86
C GLU A 110 -5.27 14.27 7.50
N PHE A 111 -4.26 14.88 6.88
CA PHE A 111 -2.89 14.83 7.38
C PHE A 111 -2.77 15.60 8.70
N ASP A 112 -2.40 14.91 9.77
CA ASP A 112 -2.02 15.52 11.04
C ASP A 112 -0.50 15.49 11.24
N LEU A 113 0.06 16.68 11.48
CA LEU A 113 1.49 16.88 11.70
C LEU A 113 1.97 16.22 13.00
N LYS A 114 1.15 16.22 14.05
CA LYS A 114 1.55 15.64 15.35
C LYS A 114 1.67 14.13 15.25
N THR A 115 0.67 13.49 14.65
CA THR A 115 0.69 12.05 14.35
C THR A 115 1.89 11.70 13.47
N ALA A 116 2.11 12.44 12.38
CA ALA A 116 3.25 12.22 11.48
C ALA A 116 4.61 12.32 12.21
N CYS A 117 4.76 13.30 13.11
CA CYS A 117 5.98 13.49 13.88
C CYS A 117 6.28 12.34 14.86
N SER A 118 5.24 11.74 15.44
CA SER A 118 5.36 10.62 16.37
C SER A 118 5.63 9.30 15.65
N LEU A 119 5.08 9.14 14.44
CA LEU A 119 5.02 7.86 13.76
C LEU A 119 6.20 7.64 12.80
N ILE A 120 6.70 8.72 12.19
CA ILE A 120 7.81 8.66 11.23
C ILE A 120 9.08 9.15 11.91
N PRO A 121 10.05 8.26 12.20
CA PRO A 121 11.31 8.67 12.82
C PRO A 121 12.14 9.54 11.87
N VAL A 122 13.08 10.30 12.44
CA VAL A 122 14.08 11.03 11.64
C VAL A 122 15.13 10.04 11.16
N MET A 123 15.47 10.11 9.88
CA MET A 123 16.40 9.16 9.26
C MET A 123 17.79 9.30 9.86
N ASN A 124 18.29 8.22 10.46
CA ASN A 124 19.72 8.05 10.68
C ASN A 124 20.28 7.22 9.50
N ASN A 125 21.57 7.34 9.19
CA ASN A 125 22.18 6.66 8.03
C ASN A 125 22.25 5.12 8.19
N ASN A 126 21.48 4.52 9.09
CA ASN A 126 21.35 3.07 9.28
C ASN A 126 20.24 2.52 8.38
N GLU A 127 20.52 1.40 7.70
CA GLU A 127 19.56 0.71 6.83
C GLU A 127 18.25 0.35 7.56
N ASN A 128 18.33 -0.06 8.83
CA ASN A 128 17.14 -0.39 9.62
C ASN A 128 16.22 0.82 9.85
N SER A 129 16.79 2.00 10.01
CA SER A 129 16.00 3.24 10.14
C SER A 129 15.33 3.60 8.82
N ILE A 130 15.98 3.34 7.68
CA ILE A 130 15.41 3.60 6.36
C ILE A 130 14.22 2.68 6.12
N LYS A 131 14.35 1.38 6.45
CA LYS A 131 13.25 0.41 6.39
C LYS A 131 12.07 0.83 7.26
N GLY A 132 12.34 1.19 8.52
CA GLY A 132 11.29 1.67 9.43
C GLY A 132 10.58 2.93 8.94
N ILE A 133 11.29 3.86 8.29
CA ILE A 133 10.67 5.04 7.67
C ILE A 133 9.77 4.64 6.50
N ILE A 134 10.22 3.73 5.64
CA ILE A 134 9.44 3.24 4.51
C ILE A 134 8.13 2.61 5.00
N ASP A 135 8.22 1.72 5.99
CA ASP A 135 7.06 1.02 6.55
C ASP A 135 6.07 2.00 7.20
N SER A 136 6.59 2.96 7.98
CA SER A 136 5.78 4.04 8.59
C SER A 136 5.07 4.91 7.54
N ILE A 137 5.74 5.22 6.42
CA ILE A 137 5.14 6.01 5.32
C ILE A 137 4.07 5.21 4.61
N GLU A 138 4.34 3.93 4.29
CA GLU A 138 3.40 3.03 3.62
C GLU A 138 2.11 2.91 4.44
N MET A 139 2.24 2.54 5.71
CA MET A 139 1.11 2.42 6.64
C MET A 139 0.34 3.74 6.80
N TYR A 140 1.03 4.87 6.97
CA TYR A 140 0.33 6.15 7.14
C TYR A 140 -0.35 6.62 5.85
N SER A 141 0.23 6.31 4.69
CA SER A 141 -0.33 6.71 3.40
C SER A 141 -1.67 6.05 3.10
N ASP A 142 -1.87 4.81 3.55
CA ASP A 142 -3.11 4.06 3.36
C ASP A 142 -4.29 4.69 4.12
N MET A 143 -4.01 5.23 5.32
CA MET A 143 -4.99 5.90 6.17
C MET A 143 -5.35 7.33 5.70
N LEU A 144 -4.54 7.91 4.82
CA LEU A 144 -4.67 9.32 4.40
C LEU A 144 -5.46 9.50 3.10
N SER A 145 -6.16 10.63 3.02
CA SER A 145 -6.77 11.12 1.77
C SER A 145 -5.71 11.55 0.75
N SER A 146 -6.09 11.66 -0.53
CA SER A 146 -5.15 12.02 -1.60
C SER A 146 -4.50 13.40 -1.41
N SER A 147 -5.18 14.35 -0.77
CA SER A 147 -4.60 15.64 -0.37
C SER A 147 -3.60 15.47 0.78
N GLY A 148 -3.95 14.65 1.78
CA GLY A 148 -3.07 14.33 2.91
C GLY A 148 -1.78 13.62 2.48
N GLN A 149 -1.85 12.74 1.48
CA GLN A 149 -0.67 12.07 0.91
C GLN A 149 0.34 13.06 0.30
N LYS A 150 -0.11 14.12 -0.35
CA LYS A 150 0.79 15.18 -0.88
C LYS A 150 1.51 15.93 0.24
N LEU A 151 0.80 16.21 1.34
CA LEU A 151 1.38 16.82 2.53
C LEU A 151 2.39 15.87 3.20
N LEU A 152 2.08 14.58 3.26
CA LEU A 152 2.99 13.56 3.77
C LEU A 152 4.30 13.51 2.97
N ILE A 153 4.23 13.49 1.62
CA ILE A 153 5.43 13.53 0.76
C ILE A 153 6.27 14.77 1.08
N THR A 154 5.63 15.94 1.13
CA THR A 154 6.31 17.21 1.42
C THR A 154 6.96 17.21 2.80
N PHE A 155 6.27 16.67 3.80
CA PHE A 155 6.76 16.55 5.17
C PHE A 155 7.98 15.63 5.26
N VAL A 156 7.94 14.45 4.64
CA VAL A 156 9.05 13.49 4.66
C VAL A 156 10.29 14.09 4.01
N LEU A 157 10.15 14.65 2.80
CA LEU A 157 11.26 15.23 2.05
C LEU A 157 11.91 16.42 2.78
N LYS A 158 11.10 17.27 3.41
CA LYS A 158 11.62 18.47 4.09
C LYS A 158 12.17 18.17 5.48
N SER A 159 11.54 17.28 6.25
CA SER A 159 11.83 17.16 7.69
C SER A 159 12.43 15.83 8.16
N ARG A 160 12.17 14.70 7.47
CA ARG A 160 12.54 13.37 7.99
C ARG A 160 13.79 12.79 7.34
N LEU A 161 14.13 13.19 6.12
CA LEU A 161 15.32 12.70 5.43
C LEU A 161 16.60 13.41 5.91
N SER A 162 17.71 12.68 6.00
CA SER A 162 19.03 13.26 6.21
C SER A 162 19.47 14.09 4.99
N GLN A 163 20.39 15.03 5.17
CA GLN A 163 20.85 15.91 4.09
C GLN A 163 21.44 15.13 2.91
N ASN A 164 22.16 14.03 3.17
CA ASN A 164 22.70 13.17 2.11
C ASN A 164 21.58 12.47 1.32
N ALA A 165 20.53 11.98 1.99
CA ALA A 165 19.39 11.39 1.29
C ALA A 165 18.65 12.42 0.43
N LYS A 166 18.47 13.65 0.93
CA LYS A 166 17.85 14.74 0.16
C LYS A 166 18.57 15.03 -1.16
N LEU A 167 19.90 14.88 -1.21
CA LEU A 167 20.68 15.06 -2.43
C LEU A 167 20.50 13.93 -3.46
N ARG A 168 20.11 12.73 -3.03
CA ARG A 168 19.89 11.56 -3.91
C ARG A 168 18.45 11.47 -4.41
N MET A 169 17.51 11.96 -3.61
CA MET A 169 16.08 11.92 -3.90
C MET A 169 15.66 13.04 -4.86
N LEU A 170 14.59 12.81 -5.61
CA LEU A 170 13.93 13.86 -6.39
C LEU A 170 13.28 14.91 -5.47
N PRO A 171 13.15 16.16 -5.93
CA PRO A 171 12.55 17.23 -5.13
C PRO A 171 11.03 17.09 -4.95
N GLU A 172 10.35 16.42 -5.88
CA GLU A 172 8.89 16.26 -5.90
C GLU A 172 8.48 14.85 -6.38
N TYR A 173 7.35 14.36 -5.88
CA TYR A 173 6.76 13.07 -6.29
C TYR A 173 5.26 13.22 -6.48
N SER A 174 4.71 12.49 -7.47
CA SER A 174 3.29 12.51 -7.79
C SER A 174 2.45 11.66 -6.83
N SER A 175 3.03 10.57 -6.34
CA SER A 175 2.39 9.58 -5.47
C SER A 175 3.32 9.12 -4.36
N THR A 176 2.76 8.72 -3.22
CA THR A 176 3.53 8.14 -2.11
C THR A 176 4.18 6.81 -2.52
N LYS A 177 3.57 6.07 -3.45
CA LYS A 177 4.15 4.85 -4.02
C LYS A 177 5.45 5.11 -4.77
N ASP A 178 5.50 6.19 -5.55
CA ASP A 178 6.71 6.60 -6.27
C ASP A 178 7.83 6.98 -5.30
N LEU A 179 7.48 7.71 -4.23
CA LEU A 179 8.42 8.06 -3.16
C LEU A 179 8.99 6.81 -2.49
N ILE A 180 8.13 5.85 -2.10
CA ILE A 180 8.55 4.60 -1.46
C ILE A 180 9.47 3.80 -2.40
N LYS A 181 9.13 3.72 -3.69
CA LYS A 181 9.95 3.04 -4.70
C LYS A 181 11.34 3.68 -4.82
N ASP A 182 11.42 5.00 -4.86
CA ASP A 182 12.71 5.70 -4.97
C ASP A 182 13.53 5.60 -3.68
N LEU A 183 12.88 5.64 -2.50
CA LEU A 183 13.52 5.36 -1.21
C LEU A 183 14.16 3.96 -1.19
N LYS A 184 13.40 2.93 -1.62
CA LYS A 184 13.89 1.54 -1.70
C LYS A 184 15.07 1.43 -2.67
N ASN A 185 15.02 2.11 -3.83
CA ASN A 185 16.04 1.97 -4.86
C ASN A 185 17.33 2.77 -4.58
N LYS A 186 17.21 3.99 -4.03
CA LYS A 186 18.36 4.91 -3.90
C LYS A 186 19.01 4.90 -2.53
N LEU A 187 18.26 4.55 -1.49
CA LEU A 187 18.76 4.62 -0.12
C LEU A 187 19.09 3.25 0.47
N LEU A 188 18.45 2.17 0.02
CA LEU A 188 18.84 0.82 0.42
C LEU A 188 19.92 0.28 -0.51
N VAL A 189 20.95 -0.32 0.08
CA VAL A 189 22.03 -0.96 -0.69
C VAL A 189 21.51 -2.30 -1.20
N LYS A 190 21.48 -2.48 -2.52
CA LYS A 190 21.18 -3.80 -3.10
C LYS A 190 22.31 -4.77 -2.75
N LYS A 191 21.97 -5.83 -2.03
CA LYS A 191 22.90 -6.93 -1.75
C LYS A 191 23.03 -7.79 -3.02
N SER A 192 24.26 -8.14 -3.38
CA SER A 192 24.50 -9.01 -4.53
C SER A 192 24.19 -10.47 -4.18
N PRO A 193 23.36 -11.18 -4.97
CA PRO A 193 23.12 -12.61 -4.78
C PRO A 193 24.40 -13.44 -4.78
N THR A 194 25.35 -13.12 -5.67
CA THR A 194 26.63 -13.85 -5.76
C THR A 194 27.50 -13.66 -4.53
N ALA A 195 27.50 -12.45 -3.95
CA ALA A 195 28.22 -12.17 -2.72
C ALA A 195 27.61 -12.91 -1.51
N ILE A 196 26.28 -12.98 -1.43
CA ILE A 196 25.59 -13.71 -0.36
C ILE A 196 25.83 -15.22 -0.52
N GLN A 197 25.74 -15.76 -1.73
CA GLN A 197 26.00 -17.18 -2.00
C GLN A 197 27.44 -17.59 -1.67
N SER A 198 28.42 -16.77 -2.06
CA SER A 198 29.82 -16.96 -1.68
C SER A 198 29.99 -16.95 -0.16
N ARG A 199 29.29 -16.06 0.54
CA ARG A 199 29.30 -16.01 2.01
C ARG A 199 28.65 -17.23 2.65
N LEU A 200 27.55 -17.74 2.10
CA LEU A 200 26.91 -18.99 2.55
C LEU A 200 27.83 -20.20 2.42
N GLN A 201 28.62 -20.28 1.34
CA GLN A 201 29.57 -21.39 1.13
C GLN A 201 30.79 -21.31 2.04
N THR A 202 31.16 -20.12 2.49
CA THR A 202 32.38 -19.87 3.27
C THR A 202 32.13 -19.70 4.77
N VAL A 203 30.88 -19.50 5.19
CA VAL A 203 30.55 -19.30 6.60
C VAL A 203 30.71 -20.61 7.39
N SER A 204 31.45 -20.54 8.50
CA SER A 204 31.68 -21.66 9.41
C SER A 204 31.21 -21.31 10.82
N GLN A 205 30.82 -22.31 11.61
CA GLN A 205 30.34 -22.11 12.99
C GLN A 205 31.37 -21.40 13.89
N GLY A 206 32.63 -21.83 13.86
CA GLY A 206 33.70 -21.28 14.70
C GLY A 206 33.36 -21.39 16.20
N TYR A 207 33.46 -20.28 16.92
CA TYR A 207 33.18 -20.19 18.37
C TYR A 207 31.72 -19.83 18.70
N ARG A 208 30.81 -19.81 17.72
CA ARG A 208 29.39 -19.45 17.95
C ARG A 208 28.61 -20.65 18.47
N THR A 209 27.58 -20.38 19.25
CA THR A 209 26.61 -21.43 19.61
C THR A 209 25.87 -21.90 18.36
N ILE A 210 25.32 -23.11 18.40
CA ILE A 210 24.56 -23.69 17.28
C ILE A 210 23.39 -22.78 16.90
N GLU A 211 22.69 -22.21 17.89
CA GLU A 211 21.59 -21.27 17.68
C GLU A 211 22.05 -20.00 16.95
N GLN A 212 23.11 -19.35 17.42
CA GLN A 212 23.66 -18.15 16.77
C GLN A 212 24.13 -18.41 15.34
N PHE A 213 24.71 -19.58 15.09
CA PHE A 213 25.11 -19.98 13.76
C PHE A 213 23.89 -20.26 12.87
N GLY A 214 22.89 -20.98 13.38
CA GLY A 214 21.62 -21.23 12.70
C GLY A 214 20.91 -19.94 12.28
N THR A 215 20.76 -18.98 13.21
CA THR A 215 20.17 -17.67 12.91
C THR A 215 20.99 -16.89 11.87
N ALA A 216 22.32 -17.01 11.87
CA ALA A 216 23.15 -16.36 10.86
C ALA A 216 22.96 -16.97 9.46
N ILE A 217 22.82 -18.29 9.36
CA ILE A 217 22.52 -19.01 8.12
C ILE A 217 21.13 -18.62 7.60
N GLU A 218 20.13 -18.63 8.48
CA GLU A 218 18.75 -18.26 8.15
C GLU A 218 18.67 -16.84 7.59
N ASN A 219 19.32 -15.87 8.25
CA ASN A 219 19.39 -14.49 7.77
C ASN A 219 20.05 -14.38 6.39
N LEU A 220 21.12 -15.15 6.12
CA LEU A 220 21.77 -15.16 4.80
C LEU A 220 20.87 -15.76 3.72
N PHE A 221 20.10 -16.81 4.04
CA PHE A 221 19.13 -17.38 3.10
C PHE A 221 17.96 -16.44 2.82
N ALA A 222 17.44 -15.77 3.84
CA ALA A 222 16.43 -14.75 3.69
C ALA A 222 16.95 -13.61 2.79
N ASP A 223 18.14 -13.07 3.08
CA ASP A 223 18.80 -12.05 2.26
C ASP A 223 19.00 -12.52 0.81
N LEU A 224 19.41 -13.78 0.60
CA LEU A 224 19.60 -14.34 -0.75
C LEU A 224 18.28 -14.39 -1.52
N THR A 225 17.22 -14.87 -0.86
CA THR A 225 15.87 -14.95 -1.44
C THR A 225 15.37 -13.55 -1.84
N ILE A 226 15.53 -12.57 -0.94
CA ILE A 226 15.18 -11.17 -1.19
C ILE A 226 15.99 -10.62 -2.39
N ALA A 227 17.29 -10.85 -2.40
CA ALA A 227 18.17 -10.36 -3.45
C ALA A 227 17.88 -10.99 -4.83
N GLN A 228 17.53 -12.28 -4.87
CA GLN A 228 17.17 -12.98 -6.10
C GLN A 228 15.80 -12.56 -6.65
N ALA A 229 14.87 -12.20 -5.77
CA ALA A 229 13.56 -11.72 -6.18
C ALA A 229 13.61 -10.30 -6.80
N ASP A 230 14.64 -9.50 -6.49
CA ASP A 230 14.82 -8.11 -6.98
C ASP A 230 13.57 -7.21 -6.78
N GLY A 231 12.81 -7.46 -5.72
CA GLY A 231 11.58 -6.72 -5.40
C GLY A 231 10.33 -7.18 -6.17
N ASP A 232 10.40 -8.30 -6.89
CA ASP A 232 9.26 -8.91 -7.58
C ASP A 232 8.55 -9.93 -6.65
N ALA A 233 7.32 -9.63 -6.27
CA ALA A 233 6.54 -10.43 -5.32
C ALA A 233 6.22 -11.84 -5.83
N GLU A 234 6.05 -12.02 -7.14
CA GLU A 234 5.76 -13.35 -7.71
C GLU A 234 6.97 -14.29 -7.59
N LYS A 235 8.19 -13.74 -7.70
CA LYS A 235 9.43 -14.51 -7.52
C LYS A 235 9.64 -14.94 -6.07
N TYR A 236 9.14 -14.17 -5.11
CA TYR A 236 9.15 -14.56 -3.69
C TYR A 236 8.29 -15.80 -3.43
N GLU A 237 7.08 -15.87 -4.01
CA GLU A 237 6.22 -17.04 -3.80
C GLU A 237 6.86 -18.32 -4.35
N ILE A 238 7.50 -18.23 -5.52
CA ILE A 238 8.18 -19.37 -6.13
C ILE A 238 9.34 -19.84 -5.24
N ALA A 239 10.13 -18.92 -4.70
CA ALA A 239 11.20 -19.26 -3.76
C ALA A 239 10.66 -19.84 -2.44
N ALA A 240 9.59 -19.26 -1.88
CA ALA A 240 8.95 -19.72 -0.65
C ALA A 240 8.35 -21.13 -0.77
N ARG A 241 7.78 -21.48 -1.94
CA ARG A 241 7.26 -22.83 -2.21
C ARG A 241 8.36 -23.88 -2.16
N ASN A 242 9.56 -23.55 -2.62
CA ASN A 242 10.72 -24.47 -2.55
C ASN A 242 11.16 -24.76 -1.10
N TYR A 243 10.94 -23.83 -0.16
CA TYR A 243 11.21 -24.06 1.26
C TYR A 243 10.20 -24.99 1.94
N LYS A 244 8.97 -25.09 1.44
CA LYS A 244 7.99 -26.06 1.93
C LYS A 244 8.49 -27.49 1.70
N HIS A 245 9.03 -27.76 0.51
CA HIS A 245 9.68 -29.02 0.19
C HIS A 245 10.97 -29.25 0.98
N LEU A 246 11.71 -28.19 1.34
CA LEU A 246 12.88 -28.32 2.22
C LEU A 246 12.48 -28.72 3.65
N ASN A 247 11.43 -28.13 4.21
CA ASN A 247 10.90 -28.54 5.51
C ASN A 247 10.36 -29.97 5.50
N GLU A 248 9.67 -30.36 4.43
CA GLU A 248 9.23 -31.75 4.22
C GLU A 248 10.43 -32.70 4.13
N ALA A 249 11.50 -32.33 3.42
CA ALA A 249 12.72 -33.12 3.32
C ALA A 249 13.50 -33.21 4.65
N ILE A 250 13.59 -32.11 5.41
CA ILE A 250 14.20 -32.10 6.75
C ILE A 250 13.39 -32.97 7.72
N GLN A 251 12.07 -32.91 7.64
CA GLN A 251 11.20 -33.73 8.48
C GLN A 251 11.29 -35.21 8.12
N ALA A 252 11.29 -35.54 6.83
CA ALA A 252 11.51 -36.90 6.35
C ALA A 252 12.86 -37.47 6.83
N ALA A 253 13.93 -36.68 6.78
CA ALA A 253 15.24 -37.09 7.29
C ALA A 253 15.24 -37.32 8.81
N LYS A 254 14.53 -36.47 9.59
CA LYS A 254 14.37 -36.68 11.04
C LYS A 254 13.55 -37.94 11.37
N ASP A 255 12.49 -38.19 10.62
CA ASP A 255 11.63 -39.36 10.81
C ASP A 255 12.38 -40.67 10.45
N GLU A 256 13.30 -40.61 9.47
CA GLU A 256 14.19 -41.72 9.11
C GLU A 256 15.23 -42.01 10.20
N GLU A 257 15.82 -41.00 10.84
CA GLU A 257 16.74 -41.20 11.99
C GLU A 257 16.03 -41.81 13.22
N LEU A 258 14.77 -41.41 13.49
CA LEU A 258 13.96 -42.00 14.56
C LEU A 258 13.58 -43.47 14.27
N SER A 259 13.36 -43.78 12.99
CA SER A 259 13.08 -45.15 12.52
C SER A 259 14.33 -46.05 12.57
N ALA A 260 15.51 -45.50 12.27
CA ALA A 260 16.79 -46.21 12.37
C ALA A 260 17.18 -46.52 13.83
N ALA A 261 16.89 -45.61 14.78
CA ALA A 261 17.20 -45.82 16.20
C ALA A 261 16.31 -46.91 16.86
N SER A 262 15.06 -47.06 16.42
CA SER A 262 14.11 -48.05 16.97
C SER A 262 14.30 -49.48 16.43
N SER A 263 15.05 -49.64 15.33
CA SER A 263 15.36 -50.94 14.72
C SER A 263 16.51 -51.71 15.40
N SER A 264 17.10 -51.17 16.48
CA SER A 264 18.30 -51.73 17.13
C SER A 264 18.01 -52.70 18.29
N ARG A 265 16.79 -53.24 18.39
CA ARG A 265 16.41 -54.12 19.51
C ARG A 265 15.69 -55.40 19.05
N GLY A 266 16.38 -56.23 18.27
CA GLY A 266 16.01 -57.64 18.06
C GLY A 266 16.46 -58.19 16.71
N GLU A 267 17.43 -59.13 16.76
CA GLU A 267 17.68 -60.23 15.80
C GLU A 267 17.97 -59.82 14.33
N ASP A 268 19.09 -60.14 13.70
CA ASP A 268 19.89 -61.35 13.74
C ASP A 268 21.32 -61.11 13.24
N VAL A 269 22.23 -61.85 13.85
CA VAL A 269 23.66 -61.86 13.55
C VAL A 269 23.89 -62.59 12.23
N MET A 270 24.18 -61.86 11.15
CA MET A 270 24.82 -62.43 9.96
C MET A 270 26.29 -62.06 9.94
N HIS A 271 27.12 -63.00 10.40
CA HIS A 271 28.56 -62.99 10.23
C HIS A 271 28.94 -63.02 8.74
N PHE A 272 29.51 -61.94 8.23
CA PHE A 272 30.32 -61.99 7.01
C PHE A 272 31.81 -61.86 7.37
N SER A 273 32.48 -63.02 7.32
CA SER A 273 33.93 -63.12 7.38
C SER A 273 34.58 -62.55 6.11
N THR A 274 35.37 -61.50 6.32
CA THR A 274 36.73 -61.26 5.78
C THR A 274 37.09 -61.75 4.37
N ARG A 275 37.45 -60.77 3.52
CA ARG A 275 38.57 -60.75 2.55
C ARG A 275 38.60 -59.30 2.03
N GLY A 276 39.67 -58.49 2.06
CA GLY A 276 41.10 -58.71 2.20
C GLY A 276 41.78 -57.68 1.28
N ARG A 277 42.91 -57.13 1.73
CA ARG A 277 43.95 -56.43 0.96
C ARG A 277 43.64 -55.04 0.38
N GLY A 278 44.48 -54.09 0.79
CA GLY A 278 44.67 -52.84 0.05
C GLY A 278 45.50 -51.78 0.77
N LYS A 279 46.68 -52.14 1.29
CA LYS A 279 47.72 -51.15 1.61
C LYS A 279 48.11 -50.42 0.33
N SER A 280 48.08 -49.09 0.32
CA SER A 280 49.04 -48.31 -0.44
C SER A 280 49.33 -46.98 0.25
N TYR A 281 50.59 -46.85 0.63
CA TYR A 281 51.28 -45.64 1.07
C TYR A 281 51.58 -44.74 -0.15
N SER A 282 51.50 -43.42 0.04
CA SER A 282 52.49 -42.44 -0.42
C SER A 282 52.04 -41.04 0.04
N HIS A 283 52.68 -40.40 1.01
CA HIS A 283 53.90 -39.59 0.91
C HIS A 283 53.74 -38.25 0.15
N PHE A 284 54.29 -37.19 0.78
CA PHE A 284 54.75 -35.91 0.20
C PHE A 284 53.65 -34.87 -0.14
N ASN A 285 53.80 -33.56 0.07
CA ASN A 285 54.96 -32.77 0.45
C ASN A 285 54.55 -31.42 1.09
N SER A 286 55.52 -30.89 1.81
CA SER A 286 55.68 -29.59 2.45
C SER A 286 55.54 -28.32 1.57
N HIS A 287 55.23 -27.22 2.26
CA HIS A 287 55.80 -25.87 2.11
C HIS A 287 55.69 -25.13 0.77
N THR A 288 55.01 -23.98 0.77
CA THR A 288 55.67 -22.66 0.57
C THR A 288 54.69 -21.49 0.71
N ARG A 289 54.99 -20.60 1.67
CA ARG A 289 54.51 -19.22 1.77
C ARG A 289 55.39 -18.33 0.88
N PRO A 290 54.85 -17.34 0.16
CA PRO A 290 55.63 -16.15 -0.18
C PRO A 290 55.27 -14.97 0.74
N GLN A 291 56.31 -14.28 1.16
CA GLN A 291 56.29 -13.04 1.90
C GLN A 291 55.75 -11.87 1.08
N ILE A 292 55.13 -10.96 1.83
CA ILE A 292 54.84 -9.56 1.50
C ILE A 292 56.16 -8.78 1.42
N ARG A 293 56.35 -7.99 0.35
CA ARG A 293 57.18 -6.77 0.34
C ARG A 293 56.83 -5.90 -0.88
N GLY A 294 56.58 -4.61 -0.64
CA GLY A 294 56.36 -3.58 -1.65
C GLY A 294 55.17 -2.70 -1.28
#